data_AF-A0A4P7IEH0-F1
#
_entry.id   AF-A0A4P7IEH0-F1
#
_cell.length_a   1.000
_cell.length_b   1.000
_cell.length_c   1.000
_cell.angle_alpha   90.00
_cell.angle_beta   90.00
_cell.angle_gamma   90.00
#
_symmetry.space_group_name_H-M   'P 1'
#
loop_
_entity.id
_entity.type
_entity.pdbx_description
1 polymer ?
#
loop_
_entity_poly.entity_id
_entity_poly.type
_entity_poly.pdbx_seq_one_letter_code
_entity_poly.pdbx_strand_id
1 'polypeptide(L)'
;MSVARISDTRERPRRLRVADQPIPGANLGTTLDLQGPPPIDLALDLVDQVARGLAEEHARWRVHGDVRPANVHLYDNGRGLYARLSAPTPGPGTSLDAWHFAAPELRAGHAPTAASDVYALGCLLWVVLSGRSPHEGGTILGPRDSLLVGDSLQAASVNHVLACALADDPARRYPAAGAFSDDLRIARGLAGSPGSIAVARHQVVVPVPGIPRPVWAALSLLLTGLAVLGWLMLTGLGS
;
A
#
# COMPACT_ATOMS: atom_id res chain seq x y z
N MET A 1 16.64 -63.31 -7.64
CA MET A 1 15.85 -62.91 -8.83
C MET A 1 14.62 -62.17 -8.29
N SER A 2 14.51 -60.85 -8.46
CA SER A 2 13.75 -60.20 -9.55
C SER A 2 12.25 -60.61 -9.49
N VAL A 3 11.23 -59.76 -9.37
CA VAL A 3 11.02 -58.36 -9.79
C VAL A 3 9.92 -57.73 -8.92
N ALA A 4 10.02 -56.43 -8.73
CA ALA A 4 9.06 -55.53 -8.10
C ALA A 4 7.68 -55.45 -8.79
N ARG A 5 6.67 -54.99 -8.04
CA ARG A 5 5.64 -54.09 -8.60
C ARG A 5 5.33 -53.01 -7.57
N ILE A 6 5.86 -51.82 -7.84
CA ILE A 6 5.60 -50.59 -7.09
C ILE A 6 4.21 -50.10 -7.49
N SER A 7 3.31 -49.99 -6.53
CA SER A 7 2.05 -49.28 -6.69
C SER A 7 2.33 -47.79 -6.58
N ASP A 8 2.21 -47.08 -7.70
CA ASP A 8 2.33 -45.61 -7.82
C ASP A 8 1.16 -44.95 -7.07
N THR A 9 1.31 -44.72 -5.77
CA THR A 9 0.52 -43.71 -5.06
C THR A 9 1.11 -42.35 -5.41
N ARG A 10 0.59 -41.73 -6.48
CA ARG A 10 0.79 -40.31 -6.73
C ARG A 10 0.08 -39.52 -5.64
N GLU A 11 0.75 -39.34 -4.51
CA GLU A 11 0.50 -38.19 -3.66
C GLU A 11 0.61 -36.96 -4.55
N ARG A 12 -0.53 -36.33 -4.85
CA ARG A 12 -0.51 -34.99 -5.42
C ARG A 12 0.26 -34.13 -4.43
N PRO A 13 1.37 -33.49 -4.80
CA PRO A 13 2.07 -32.64 -3.87
C PRO A 13 1.08 -31.57 -3.40
N ARG A 14 0.82 -31.55 -2.09
CA ARG A 14 0.19 -30.40 -1.43
C ARG A 14 1.09 -29.22 -1.78
N ARG A 15 0.71 -28.43 -2.78
CA ARG A 15 1.30 -27.12 -3.02
C ARG A 15 1.01 -26.32 -1.76
N LEU A 16 2.00 -26.24 -0.88
CA LEU A 16 2.11 -25.19 0.10
C LEU A 16 1.99 -23.89 -0.71
N ARG A 17 0.86 -23.20 -0.61
CA ARG A 17 0.74 -21.83 -1.14
C ARG A 17 1.75 -21.01 -0.34
N VAL A 18 2.93 -20.80 -0.92
CA VAL A 18 3.87 -19.79 -0.44
C VAL A 18 3.08 -18.49 -0.45
N ALA A 19 2.74 -18.02 0.74
CA ALA A 19 1.91 -16.85 0.94
C ALA A 19 2.53 -15.67 0.20
N ASP A 20 1.70 -14.94 -0.56
CA ASP A 20 1.53 -13.48 -0.48
C ASP A 20 2.61 -12.77 0.35
N GLN A 21 3.86 -12.74 -0.09
CA GLN A 21 4.86 -11.88 0.53
C GLN A 21 4.75 -10.50 -0.12
N PRO A 22 4.74 -9.41 0.67
CA PRO A 22 4.74 -8.07 0.12
C PRO A 22 5.99 -7.92 -0.74
N ILE A 23 5.88 -7.17 -1.84
CA ILE A 23 7.06 -6.88 -2.65
C ILE A 23 8.07 -6.17 -1.73
N PRO A 24 9.30 -6.69 -1.55
CA PRO A 24 10.23 -6.16 -0.55
C PRO A 24 10.49 -4.67 -0.76
N GLY A 25 10.24 -3.86 0.28
CA GLY A 25 10.40 -2.41 0.24
C GLY A 25 9.30 -1.63 -0.50
N ALA A 26 8.29 -2.30 -1.06
CA ALA A 26 7.19 -1.65 -1.75
C ALA A 26 6.01 -1.43 -0.80
N ASN A 27 5.86 -0.18 -0.36
CA ASN A 27 4.58 0.33 0.08
C ASN A 27 4.11 1.40 -0.92
N LEU A 28 2.87 1.84 -0.78
CA LEU A 28 2.30 2.81 -1.70
C LEU A 28 3.03 4.16 -1.63
N GLY A 29 3.55 4.54 -0.46
CA GLY A 29 4.37 5.74 -0.29
C GLY A 29 5.65 5.68 -1.13
N THR A 30 6.48 4.66 -0.93
CA THR A 30 7.72 4.48 -1.70
C THR A 30 7.47 4.33 -3.20
N THR A 31 6.33 3.74 -3.58
CA THR A 31 5.94 3.60 -4.98
C THR A 31 5.61 4.97 -5.59
N LEU A 32 4.82 5.80 -4.90
CA LEU A 32 4.47 7.14 -5.35
C LEU A 32 5.71 8.06 -5.42
N ASP A 33 6.63 7.96 -4.45
CA ASP A 33 7.87 8.76 -4.46
C ASP A 33 8.76 8.43 -5.67
N LEU A 34 8.80 7.16 -6.08
CA LEU A 34 9.69 6.68 -7.14
C LEU A 34 9.06 6.79 -8.54
N GLN A 35 7.74 6.65 -8.65
CA GLN A 35 7.06 6.50 -9.95
C GLN A 35 5.98 7.55 -10.21
N GLY A 36 5.60 8.31 -9.18
CA GLY A 36 4.45 9.19 -9.22
C GLY A 36 3.11 8.45 -9.19
N PRO A 37 2.00 9.18 -9.38
CA PRO A 37 0.64 8.63 -9.40
C PRO A 37 0.45 7.55 -10.49
N PRO A 38 -0.15 6.40 -10.17
CA PRO A 38 -0.52 5.41 -11.18
C PRO A 38 -1.72 5.91 -12.02
N PRO A 39 -2.05 5.21 -13.14
CA PRO A 39 -3.29 5.47 -13.88
C PRO A 39 -4.52 5.40 -12.97
N ILE A 40 -5.50 6.27 -13.21
CA ILE A 40 -6.68 6.45 -12.35
C ILE A 40 -7.40 5.13 -12.05
N ASP A 41 -7.58 4.25 -13.04
CA ASP A 41 -8.27 2.97 -12.81
C ASP A 41 -7.52 2.06 -11.83
N LEU A 42 -6.18 2.08 -11.85
CA LEU A 42 -5.36 1.34 -10.90
C LEU A 42 -5.37 2.03 -9.52
N ALA A 43 -5.31 3.36 -9.48
CA ALA A 43 -5.43 4.12 -8.24
C ALA A 43 -6.74 3.79 -7.50
N LEU A 44 -7.88 3.85 -8.21
CA LEU A 44 -9.19 3.53 -7.66
C LEU A 44 -9.30 2.06 -7.23
N ASP A 45 -8.72 1.13 -7.99
CA ASP A 45 -8.70 -0.31 -7.64
C ASP A 45 -7.88 -0.59 -6.37
N LEU A 46 -6.68 -0.01 -6.24
CA LEU A 46 -5.83 -0.21 -5.05
C LEU A 46 -6.50 0.37 -3.80
N VAL A 47 -7.10 1.56 -3.90
CA VAL A 47 -7.80 2.19 -2.78
C VAL A 47 -9.09 1.44 -2.42
N ASP A 48 -9.83 0.89 -3.40
CA ASP A 48 -10.98 0.02 -3.15
C ASP A 48 -10.60 -1.23 -2.34
N GLN A 49 -9.52 -1.91 -2.72
CA GLN A 49 -9.03 -3.10 -2.01
C GLN A 49 -8.68 -2.77 -0.55
N VAL A 50 -8.05 -1.61 -0.33
CA VAL A 50 -7.75 -1.10 1.00
C VAL A 50 -9.03 -0.82 1.80
N ALA A 51 -10.00 -0.10 1.21
CA ALA A 51 -11.27 0.21 1.85
C ALA A 51 -12.06 -1.05 2.23
N ARG A 52 -12.04 -2.08 1.38
CA ARG A 52 -12.66 -3.37 1.67
C ARG A 52 -12.01 -4.11 2.83
N GLY A 53 -10.67 -4.15 2.87
CA GLY A 53 -9.95 -4.71 4.02
C GLY A 53 -10.27 -3.98 5.32
N LEU A 54 -10.39 -2.65 5.24
CA LEU A 54 -10.76 -1.82 6.39
C LEU A 54 -12.20 -2.06 6.84
N ALA A 55 -13.14 -2.25 5.90
CA ALA A 55 -14.52 -2.61 6.20
C ALA A 55 -14.62 -3.96 6.94
N GLU A 56 -13.79 -4.94 6.58
CA GLU A 56 -13.71 -6.23 7.30
C GLU A 56 -13.22 -6.07 8.74
N GLU A 57 -12.28 -5.16 8.99
CA GLU A 57 -11.81 -4.83 10.35
C GLU A 57 -12.89 -4.09 11.15
N HIS A 58 -13.57 -3.12 10.55
CA HIS A 58 -14.68 -2.39 11.17
C HIS A 58 -15.84 -3.32 11.55
N ALA A 59 -16.16 -4.30 10.70
CA ALA A 59 -17.18 -5.32 11.00
C ALA A 59 -16.84 -6.20 12.21
N ARG A 60 -15.56 -6.23 12.62
CA ARG A 60 -15.07 -6.91 13.82
C ARG A 60 -14.84 -5.95 14.99
N TRP A 61 -15.40 -4.74 14.91
CA TRP A 61 -15.27 -3.67 15.90
C TRP A 61 -13.81 -3.23 16.15
N ARG A 62 -12.95 -3.38 15.13
CA ARG A 62 -11.56 -2.93 15.18
C ARG A 62 -11.36 -1.73 14.26
N VAL A 63 -10.90 -0.64 14.85
CA VAL A 63 -10.46 0.56 14.12
C VAL A 63 -8.98 0.41 13.82
N HIS A 64 -8.55 0.78 12.61
CA HIS A 64 -7.15 0.70 12.23
C HIS A 64 -6.34 1.86 12.82
N GLY A 65 -6.81 3.09 12.65
CA GLY A 65 -6.24 4.29 13.26
C GLY A 65 -4.93 4.80 12.65
N ASP A 66 -4.45 4.20 11.55
CA ASP A 66 -3.18 4.56 10.89
C ASP A 66 -3.19 4.21 9.40
N VAL A 67 -4.24 4.65 8.70
CA VAL A 67 -4.37 4.45 7.25
C VAL A 67 -3.55 5.52 6.53
N ARG A 68 -2.46 5.11 5.87
CA ARG A 68 -1.56 6.01 5.13
C ARG A 68 -0.70 5.22 4.12
N PRO A 69 -0.12 5.87 3.09
CA PRO A 69 0.63 5.18 2.04
C PRO A 69 1.75 4.26 2.56
N ALA A 70 2.42 4.65 3.64
CA ALA A 70 3.49 3.87 4.27
C ALA A 70 3.03 2.51 4.82
N ASN A 71 1.75 2.39 5.17
CA ASN A 71 1.14 1.17 5.72
C ASN A 71 0.34 0.38 4.67
N VAL A 72 0.33 0.82 3.42
CA VAL A 72 -0.31 0.09 2.31
C VAL A 72 0.77 -0.67 1.56
N HIS A 73 0.83 -1.98 1.77
CA HIS A 73 1.78 -2.85 1.09
C HIS A 73 1.24 -3.30 -0.25
N LEU A 74 2.13 -3.32 -1.24
CA LEU A 74 1.82 -3.80 -2.58
C LEU A 74 2.33 -5.23 -2.78
N TYR A 75 1.53 -6.00 -3.49
CA TYR A 75 1.78 -7.39 -3.82
C TYR A 75 1.51 -7.60 -5.31
N ASP A 76 2.20 -8.56 -5.91
CA ASP A 76 1.97 -8.99 -7.30
C ASP A 76 1.68 -10.49 -7.32
N ASN A 77 0.53 -10.88 -7.84
CA ASN A 77 0.12 -12.28 -8.00
C ASN A 77 0.31 -12.80 -9.44
N GLY A 78 1.03 -12.06 -10.29
CA GLY A 78 1.23 -12.35 -11.72
C GLY A 78 0.03 -12.02 -12.60
N ARG A 79 -1.07 -11.51 -12.04
CA ARG A 79 -2.26 -11.02 -12.75
C ARG A 79 -2.50 -9.53 -12.59
N GLY A 80 -1.78 -8.90 -11.67
CA GLY A 80 -1.88 -7.48 -11.36
C GLY A 80 -1.42 -7.19 -9.94
N LEU A 81 -1.25 -5.90 -9.67
CA LEU A 81 -0.95 -5.41 -8.33
C LEU A 81 -2.20 -5.47 -7.44
N TYR A 82 -1.99 -5.78 -6.17
CA TYR A 82 -3.01 -5.62 -5.15
C TYR A 82 -2.43 -4.99 -3.89
N ALA A 83 -3.25 -4.23 -3.17
CA ALA A 83 -2.90 -3.50 -1.98
C ALA A 83 -3.52 -4.14 -0.75
N ARG A 84 -2.77 -4.15 0.35
CA ARG A 84 -3.28 -4.55 1.68
C ARG A 84 -2.72 -3.61 2.73
N LEU A 85 -3.57 -3.22 3.68
CA LEU A 85 -3.10 -2.50 4.86
C LEU A 85 -2.30 -3.44 5.77
N SER A 86 -1.26 -2.89 6.39
CA SER A 86 -0.58 -3.53 7.52
C SER A 86 -1.54 -3.86 8.65
N ALA A 87 -1.12 -4.69 9.59
CA ALA A 87 -1.87 -4.82 10.84
C ALA A 87 -1.87 -3.47 11.59
N PRO A 88 -2.94 -3.16 12.35
CA PRO A 88 -2.97 -1.98 13.20
C PRO A 88 -1.79 -2.00 14.17
N THR A 89 -1.01 -0.94 14.18
CA THR A 89 0.07 -0.77 15.16
C THR A 89 -0.53 -0.21 16.45
N PRO A 90 -0.21 -0.73 17.64
CA PRO A 90 -0.69 -0.17 18.89
C PRO A 90 -0.15 1.25 19.10
N GLY A 91 -1.06 2.23 19.14
CA GLY A 91 -0.77 3.65 19.39
C GLY A 91 -0.94 4.52 18.14
N PRO A 92 -1.42 5.77 18.27
CA PRO A 92 -1.47 6.69 17.14
C PRO A 92 -0.05 6.87 16.60
N GLY A 93 0.11 6.83 15.28
CA GLY A 93 1.38 7.18 14.63
C GLY A 93 1.75 8.61 15.06
N THR A 94 2.70 8.75 15.97
CA THR A 94 3.14 10.07 16.47
C THR A 94 4.16 10.72 15.52
N SER A 95 4.39 10.14 14.34
CA SER A 95 5.27 10.72 13.33
C SER A 95 4.57 11.91 12.65
N LEU A 96 5.35 12.93 12.27
CA LEU A 96 4.87 14.08 11.49
C LEU A 96 4.09 13.64 10.25
N ASP A 97 4.51 12.54 9.61
CA ASP A 97 3.80 12.01 8.46
C ASP A 97 2.40 11.50 8.78
N ALA A 98 2.20 10.85 9.92
CA ALA A 98 0.88 10.34 10.32
C ALA A 98 -0.08 11.49 10.64
N TRP A 99 0.44 12.63 11.13
CA TRP A 99 -0.36 13.85 11.31
C TRP A 99 -0.99 14.37 10.01
N HIS A 100 -0.38 14.15 8.85
CA HIS A 100 -0.93 14.52 7.54
C HIS A 100 -2.08 13.63 7.06
N PHE A 101 -2.33 12.49 7.71
CA PHE A 101 -3.46 11.61 7.39
C PHE A 101 -4.48 11.57 8.53
N ALA A 102 -4.15 12.17 9.68
CA ALA A 102 -5.01 12.20 10.85
C ALA A 102 -6.24 13.09 10.63
N ALA A 103 -7.41 12.52 10.92
CA ALA A 103 -8.66 13.26 10.92
C ALA A 103 -8.64 14.44 11.91
N PRO A 104 -9.40 15.53 11.67
CA PRO A 104 -9.44 16.70 12.55
C PRO A 104 -9.66 16.36 14.03
N GLU A 105 -10.55 15.42 14.32
CA GLU A 105 -10.83 14.95 15.68
C GLU A 105 -9.65 14.22 16.34
N LEU A 106 -8.86 13.45 15.57
CA LEU A 106 -7.65 12.80 16.08
C LEU A 106 -6.55 13.81 16.37
N ARG A 107 -6.43 14.84 15.52
CA ARG A 107 -5.53 15.96 15.76
C ARG A 107 -5.92 16.76 17.01
N ALA A 108 -7.22 16.76 17.36
CA ALA A 108 -7.74 17.30 18.60
C ALA A 108 -7.61 16.35 19.81
N GLY A 109 -7.01 15.17 19.64
CA GLY A 109 -6.73 14.23 20.73
C GLY A 109 -7.84 13.21 21.03
N HIS A 110 -8.87 13.10 20.17
CA HIS A 110 -9.90 12.07 20.33
C HIS A 110 -9.37 10.69 19.92
N ALA A 111 -10.03 9.64 20.42
CA ALA A 111 -9.67 8.27 20.07
C ALA A 111 -10.03 7.94 18.59
N PRO A 112 -9.27 7.06 17.91
CA PRO A 112 -9.60 6.54 16.60
C PRO A 112 -11.01 5.95 16.52
N THR A 113 -11.73 6.26 15.45
CA THR A 113 -13.05 5.72 15.11
C THR A 113 -13.10 5.22 13.66
N ALA A 114 -14.15 4.49 13.28
CA ALA A 114 -14.37 4.13 11.88
C ALA A 114 -14.46 5.37 10.97
N ALA A 115 -15.02 6.48 11.47
CA ALA A 115 -15.10 7.74 10.72
C ALA A 115 -13.74 8.42 10.52
N SER A 116 -12.80 8.27 11.46
CA SER A 116 -11.43 8.76 11.27
C SER A 116 -10.65 7.92 10.27
N ASP A 117 -10.90 6.61 10.24
CA ASP A 117 -10.35 5.70 9.23
C ASP A 117 -10.87 6.05 7.81
N VAL A 118 -12.15 6.41 7.67
CA VAL A 118 -12.73 6.89 6.41
C VAL A 118 -12.10 8.21 5.94
N TYR A 119 -11.82 9.13 6.85
CA TYR A 119 -11.11 10.36 6.51
C TYR A 119 -9.72 10.05 5.96
N ALA A 120 -8.99 9.15 6.63
CA ALA A 120 -7.67 8.74 6.21
C ALA A 120 -7.68 7.97 4.87
N LEU A 121 -8.75 7.22 4.55
CA LEU A 121 -9.01 6.68 3.19
C LEU A 121 -9.16 7.79 2.14
N GLY A 122 -9.87 8.87 2.48
CA GLY A 122 -9.98 10.06 1.63
C GLY A 122 -8.61 10.70 1.36
N CYS A 123 -7.77 10.85 2.39
CA CYS A 123 -6.40 11.34 2.24
C CYS A 123 -5.55 10.41 1.39
N LEU A 124 -5.69 9.09 1.57
CA LEU A 124 -5.02 8.09 0.76
C LEU A 124 -5.41 8.20 -0.71
N LEU A 125 -6.71 8.28 -1.01
CA LEU A 125 -7.22 8.47 -2.37
C LEU A 125 -6.65 9.73 -3.03
N TRP A 126 -6.67 10.86 -2.30
CA TRP A 126 -6.13 12.12 -2.76
C TRP A 126 -4.64 12.00 -3.15
N VAL A 127 -3.83 11.42 -2.26
CA VAL A 127 -2.40 11.25 -2.46
C VAL A 127 -2.10 10.31 -3.62
N VAL A 128 -2.83 9.21 -3.75
CA VAL A 128 -2.60 8.25 -4.85
C VAL A 128 -2.94 8.85 -6.20
N LEU A 129 -3.95 9.73 -6.28
CA LEU A 129 -4.35 10.40 -7.52
C LEU A 129 -3.47 11.60 -7.88
N SER A 130 -2.96 12.32 -6.88
CA SER A 130 -2.29 13.61 -7.09
C SER A 130 -0.77 13.58 -6.87
N GLY A 131 -0.27 12.58 -6.16
CA GLY A 131 1.11 12.49 -5.70
C GLY A 131 1.46 13.47 -4.57
N ARG A 132 0.49 14.21 -4.03
CA ARG A 132 0.69 15.25 -3.01
C ARG A 132 -0.23 15.04 -1.83
N SER A 133 0.22 15.39 -0.63
CA SER A 133 -0.64 15.38 0.57
C SER A 133 -1.75 16.44 0.49
N PRO A 134 -2.98 16.14 0.93
CA PRO A 134 -4.04 17.16 1.07
C PRO A 134 -3.70 18.26 2.09
N HIS A 135 -2.65 18.09 2.91
CA HIS A 135 -2.21 19.07 3.92
C HIS A 135 -0.83 19.69 3.64
N GLU A 136 -0.24 19.45 2.48
CA GLU A 136 1.01 20.12 2.08
C GLU A 136 0.81 21.64 1.96
N GLY A 137 1.66 22.42 2.62
CA GLY A 137 1.63 23.89 2.60
C GLY A 137 0.87 24.57 3.74
N GLY A 138 0.47 23.83 4.79
CA GLY A 138 -0.14 24.39 6.00
C GLY A 138 -1.58 24.91 5.83
N THR A 139 -2.04 25.01 4.58
CA THR A 139 -3.45 25.20 4.24
C THR A 139 -4.02 23.81 4.01
N ILE A 140 -5.08 23.46 4.74
CA ILE A 140 -5.90 22.31 4.36
C ILE A 140 -6.34 22.64 2.93
N LEU A 141 -5.86 21.90 1.91
CA LEU A 141 -6.56 21.86 0.64
C LEU A 141 -7.88 21.18 1.00
N GLY A 142 -8.81 22.01 1.47
CA GLY A 142 -10.09 21.54 1.90
C GLY A 142 -10.76 20.90 0.70
N PRO A 143 -11.78 20.07 0.91
CA PRO A 143 -12.64 19.54 -0.14
C PRO A 143 -13.33 20.60 -1.04
N ARG A 144 -12.93 21.87 -0.97
CA ARG A 144 -13.41 22.97 -1.81
C ARG A 144 -12.79 22.97 -3.21
N ASP A 145 -11.58 22.46 -3.36
CA ASP A 145 -10.95 22.36 -4.68
C ASP A 145 -11.15 20.96 -5.23
N SER A 146 -11.80 20.87 -6.39
CA SER A 146 -11.97 19.62 -7.12
C SER A 146 -10.58 19.10 -7.53
N LEU A 147 -10.22 17.90 -7.05
CA LEU A 147 -8.93 17.31 -7.37
C LEU A 147 -8.82 16.98 -8.86
N LEU A 148 -9.85 16.33 -9.39
CA LEU A 148 -9.94 16.03 -10.82
C LEU A 148 -10.68 17.17 -11.52
N VAL A 149 -10.04 17.75 -12.53
CA VAL A 149 -10.62 18.83 -13.35
C VAL A 149 -11.24 18.23 -14.61
N GLY A 150 -12.43 18.71 -14.98
CA GLY A 150 -13.15 18.33 -16.19
C GLY A 150 -14.57 17.82 -15.93
N ASP A 151 -15.34 17.68 -17.01
CA ASP A 151 -16.79 17.45 -16.94
C ASP A 151 -17.18 15.95 -17.02
N SER A 152 -16.21 15.05 -16.85
CA SER A 152 -16.50 13.61 -16.93
C SER A 152 -17.27 13.15 -15.68
N LEU A 153 -18.21 12.22 -15.86
CA LEU A 153 -18.94 11.62 -14.74
C LEU A 153 -18.01 10.91 -13.76
N GLN A 154 -16.90 10.32 -14.26
CA GLN A 154 -15.87 9.74 -13.41
C GLN A 154 -15.20 10.81 -12.53
N ALA A 155 -14.80 11.95 -13.10
CA ALA A 155 -14.18 13.03 -12.33
C ALA A 155 -15.13 13.59 -11.28
N ALA A 156 -16.38 13.87 -11.66
CA ALA A 156 -17.42 14.34 -10.74
C ALA A 156 -17.66 13.35 -9.59
N SER A 157 -17.74 12.05 -9.89
CA SER A 157 -17.98 11.01 -8.89
C SER A 157 -16.80 10.84 -7.94
N VAL A 158 -15.56 10.84 -8.45
CA VAL A 158 -14.36 10.76 -7.59
C VAL A 158 -14.25 12.00 -6.69
N ASN A 159 -14.51 13.19 -7.21
CA ASN A 159 -14.52 14.42 -6.42
C ASN A 159 -15.62 14.39 -5.34
N HIS A 160 -16.79 13.81 -5.63
CA HIS A 160 -17.84 13.61 -4.65
C HIS A 160 -17.40 12.67 -3.52
N VAL A 161 -16.79 11.53 -3.85
CA VAL A 161 -16.24 10.58 -2.87
C VAL A 161 -15.21 11.26 -1.96
N LEU A 162 -14.30 12.05 -2.54
CA LEU A 162 -13.31 12.83 -1.77
C LEU A 162 -14.00 13.85 -0.86
N ALA A 163 -14.99 14.59 -1.35
CA ALA A 163 -15.71 15.60 -0.57
C ALA A 163 -16.45 15.00 0.63
N CYS A 164 -17.08 13.83 0.46
CA CYS A 164 -17.73 13.10 1.54
C CYS A 164 -16.71 12.55 2.55
N ALA A 165 -15.65 11.87 2.08
CA ALA A 165 -14.66 11.26 2.98
C ALA A 165 -13.87 12.30 3.78
N LEU A 166 -13.52 13.44 3.18
CA LEU A 166 -12.70 14.51 3.78
C LEU A 166 -13.52 15.57 4.53
N ALA A 167 -14.80 15.33 4.80
CA ALA A 167 -15.60 16.27 5.58
C ALA A 167 -15.02 16.47 7.00
N ASP A 168 -14.93 17.72 7.46
CA ASP A 168 -14.39 18.02 8.80
C ASP A 168 -15.21 17.35 9.91
N ASP A 169 -16.53 17.36 9.76
CA ASP A 169 -17.47 16.72 10.68
C ASP A 169 -17.57 15.20 10.39
N PRO A 170 -17.21 14.32 11.34
CA PRO A 170 -17.31 12.88 11.16
C PRO A 170 -18.70 12.38 10.77
N ALA A 171 -19.77 13.07 11.20
CA ALA A 171 -21.14 12.67 10.89
C ALA A 171 -21.52 12.93 9.42
N ARG A 172 -20.76 13.75 8.70
CA ARG A 172 -20.96 14.03 7.26
C ARG A 172 -20.15 13.12 6.35
N ARG A 173 -19.35 12.19 6.91
CA ARG A 173 -18.55 11.21 6.16
C ARG A 173 -19.35 9.94 5.88
N TYR A 174 -18.74 9.02 5.14
CA TYR A 174 -19.29 7.67 4.99
C TYR A 174 -19.42 6.98 6.36
N PRO A 175 -20.54 6.29 6.63
CA PRO A 175 -20.77 5.63 7.93
C PRO A 175 -19.82 4.44 8.16
N ALA A 176 -19.27 3.88 7.09
CA ALA A 176 -18.29 2.78 7.12
C ALA A 176 -17.41 2.80 5.87
N ALA A 177 -16.22 2.20 5.96
CA ALA A 177 -15.31 2.04 4.83
C ALA A 177 -15.94 1.27 3.64
N GLY A 178 -16.92 0.40 3.91
CA GLY A 178 -17.66 -0.33 2.87
C GLY A 178 -18.47 0.61 1.97
N ALA A 179 -19.15 1.60 2.54
CA ALA A 179 -19.93 2.57 1.77
C ALA A 179 -19.03 3.45 0.88
N PHE A 180 -17.84 3.80 1.39
CA PHE A 180 -16.80 4.46 0.58
C PHE A 180 -16.35 3.58 -0.59
N SER A 181 -16.12 2.28 -0.36
CA SER A 181 -15.73 1.31 -1.39
C SER A 181 -16.81 1.17 -2.48
N ASP A 182 -18.09 1.11 -2.09
CA ASP A 182 -19.19 0.99 -3.04
C ASP A 182 -19.24 2.18 -4.02
N ASP A 183 -19.18 3.42 -3.52
CA ASP A 183 -19.16 4.62 -4.37
C ASP A 183 -17.90 4.71 -5.23
N LEU A 184 -16.74 4.32 -4.68
CA LEU A 184 -15.48 4.33 -5.44
C LEU A 184 -15.52 3.34 -6.61
N ARG A 185 -16.14 2.17 -6.42
CA ARG A 185 -16.34 1.18 -7.48
C ARG A 185 -17.31 1.67 -8.55
N ILE A 186 -18.37 2.38 -8.16
CA ILE A 186 -19.26 3.04 -9.11
C ILE A 186 -18.47 4.05 -9.94
N ALA A 187 -17.70 4.94 -9.29
CA ALA A 187 -16.89 5.95 -9.95
C ALA A 187 -15.90 5.34 -10.95
N ARG A 188 -15.25 4.24 -10.60
CA ARG A 188 -14.36 3.49 -11.50
C ARG A 188 -15.10 2.91 -12.72
N GLY A 189 -16.32 2.40 -12.54
CA GLY A 189 -17.15 1.86 -13.63
C GLY A 189 -17.58 2.91 -14.67
N LEU A 190 -17.57 4.20 -14.31
CA LEU A 190 -17.95 5.31 -15.19
C LEU A 190 -16.92 5.63 -16.27
N ALA A 191 -15.72 5.02 -16.22
CA ALA A 191 -14.71 5.12 -17.28
C ALA A 191 -15.22 4.64 -18.67
N GLY A 192 -16.34 3.90 -18.70
CA GLY A 192 -16.82 3.15 -19.87
C GLY A 192 -18.13 3.59 -20.52
N SER A 193 -18.65 4.81 -20.30
CA SER A 193 -19.72 5.31 -21.20
C SER A 193 -19.17 5.49 -22.62
N PRO A 194 -19.86 5.00 -23.66
CA PRO A 194 -19.26 4.28 -24.78
C PRO A 194 -18.34 5.13 -25.67
N GLY A 195 -17.08 4.69 -25.72
CA GLY A 195 -16.06 5.05 -26.69
C GLY A 195 -14.86 4.12 -26.54
N SER A 196 -15.05 2.84 -26.90
CA SER A 196 -14.05 1.76 -27.07
C SER A 196 -12.59 2.10 -26.79
N ILE A 197 -11.96 1.51 -25.76
CA ILE A 197 -10.49 1.39 -25.71
C ILE A 197 -10.05 0.03 -25.16
N ALA A 198 -9.08 -0.54 -25.89
CA ALA A 198 -8.31 -1.74 -25.58
C ALA A 198 -7.52 -1.62 -24.27
N VAL A 199 -7.44 -2.74 -23.54
CA VAL A 199 -6.63 -2.88 -22.32
C VAL A 199 -5.15 -2.74 -22.69
N ALA A 200 -4.59 -1.54 -22.57
CA ALA A 200 -3.15 -1.36 -22.51
C ALA A 200 -2.69 -1.87 -21.15
N ARG A 201 -2.03 -3.04 -21.13
CA ARG A 201 -1.34 -3.56 -19.95
C ARG A 201 -0.22 -2.58 -19.58
N HIS A 202 -0.49 -1.66 -18.66
CA HIS A 202 0.54 -0.82 -18.08
C HIS A 202 1.40 -1.68 -17.15
N GLN A 203 2.67 -1.87 -17.50
CA GLN A 203 3.63 -2.52 -16.63
C GLN A 203 4.11 -1.48 -15.62
N VAL A 204 3.66 -1.61 -14.37
CA VAL A 204 4.26 -0.89 -13.25
C VAL A 204 5.61 -1.55 -12.97
N VAL A 205 6.70 -0.83 -13.24
CA VAL A 205 8.06 -1.31 -12.97
C VAL A 205 8.32 -1.13 -11.49
N VAL A 206 8.09 -2.15 -10.67
CA VAL A 206 8.39 -2.07 -9.23
C VAL A 206 9.91 -2.18 -9.03
N PRO A 207 10.59 -1.16 -8.49
CA PRO A 207 12.02 -1.26 -8.24
C PRO A 207 12.26 -2.24 -7.08
N VAL A 208 12.95 -3.34 -7.37
CA VAL A 208 13.53 -4.18 -6.32
C VAL A 208 14.68 -3.37 -5.70
N PRO A 209 14.67 -3.06 -4.39
CA PRO A 209 15.80 -2.38 -3.78
C PRO A 209 17.04 -3.27 -3.93
N GLY A 210 17.96 -2.85 -4.80
CA GLY A 210 19.24 -3.52 -4.96
C GLY A 210 20.00 -3.42 -3.64
N ILE A 211 20.53 -4.55 -3.15
CA ILE A 211 21.47 -4.56 -2.02
C ILE A 211 22.59 -3.55 -2.36
N PRO A 212 22.83 -2.52 -1.54
CA PRO A 212 23.83 -1.52 -1.86
C PRO A 212 25.19 -2.20 -2.03
N ARG A 213 25.84 -1.94 -3.18
CA ARG A 213 27.16 -2.45 -3.55
C ARG A 213 28.25 -2.39 -2.45
N PRO A 214 28.27 -1.45 -1.48
CA PRO A 214 29.26 -1.48 -0.40
C PRO A 214 29.15 -2.70 0.55
N VAL A 215 28.00 -3.39 0.63
CA VAL A 215 27.85 -4.57 1.52
C VAL A 215 28.73 -5.73 1.07
N TRP A 216 28.89 -5.92 -0.25
CA TRP A 216 29.81 -6.92 -0.79
C TRP A 216 31.27 -6.57 -0.52
N ALA A 217 31.64 -5.29 -0.64
CA ALA A 217 32.99 -4.83 -0.37
C ALA A 217 33.38 -5.03 1.11
N ALA A 218 32.47 -4.74 2.04
CA ALA A 218 32.70 -4.94 3.47
C ALA A 218 32.84 -6.44 3.85
N LEU A 219 32.01 -7.31 3.29
CA LEU A 219 32.10 -8.76 3.50
C LEU A 219 33.38 -9.36 2.90
N SER A 220 33.82 -8.88 1.73
CA SER A 220 35.08 -9.32 1.11
C SER A 220 36.31 -8.88 1.91
N LEU A 221 36.31 -7.65 2.45
CA LEU A 221 37.39 -7.14 3.31
C LEU A 221 37.49 -7.88 4.66
N LEU A 222 36.35 -8.29 5.22
CA LEU A 222 36.34 -9.01 6.49
C LEU A 222 36.85 -10.45 6.34
N LEU A 223 36.50 -11.11 5.23
CA LEU A 223 37.00 -12.46 4.89
C LEU A 223 38.49 -12.47 4.55
N THR A 224 38.98 -11.49 3.80
CA THR A 224 40.44 -11.38 3.54
C THR A 224 41.22 -11.00 4.80
N GLY A 225 40.67 -10.13 5.65
CA GLY A 225 41.26 -9.79 6.94
C GLY A 225 41.42 -11.00 7.87
N LEU A 226 40.38 -11.84 7.99
CA LEU A 226 40.43 -13.08 8.78
C LEU A 226 41.41 -14.11 8.21
N ALA A 227 41.51 -14.24 6.89
CA ALA A 227 42.47 -15.14 6.25
C ALA A 227 43.93 -14.73 6.49
N VAL A 228 44.23 -13.42 6.43
CA VAL A 228 45.58 -12.89 6.72
C VAL A 228 45.94 -13.08 8.19
N LEU A 229 44.99 -12.83 9.10
CA LEU A 229 45.23 -13.02 10.54
C LEU A 229 45.46 -14.49 10.89
N GLY A 230 44.70 -15.40 10.28
CA GLY A 230 44.88 -16.84 10.42
C GLY A 230 46.23 -17.32 9.89
N TRP A 231 46.68 -16.81 8.75
CA TRP A 231 48.00 -17.13 8.19
C TRP A 231 49.14 -16.65 9.09
N LEU A 232 49.08 -15.40 9.59
CA LEU A 232 50.10 -14.85 10.49
C LEU A 232 50.21 -15.61 11.81
N MET A 233 49.08 -16.05 12.38
CA MET A 233 49.07 -16.88 13.59
C MET A 233 49.71 -18.25 13.34
N LEU A 234 49.50 -18.85 12.17
CA LEU A 234 50.11 -20.15 11.82
C LEU A 234 51.62 -20.05 11.57
N THR A 235 52.12 -18.92 11.04
CA THR A 235 53.56 -18.73 10.76
C THR A 235 54.36 -18.14 11.93
N GLY A 236 53.71 -17.45 12.86
CA GLY A 236 54.35 -16.74 13.98
C GLY A 236 54.60 -17.58 15.25
N LEU A 237 54.12 -18.82 15.31
CA LEU A 237 54.32 -19.75 16.44
C LEU A 237 55.55 -20.66 16.27
N GLY A 238 56.38 -20.42 15.26
CA GLY A 238 57.51 -21.28 14.88
C GLY A 238 58.91 -20.71 15.06
N SER A 239 59.08 -19.58 15.75
CA SER A 239 60.39 -18.95 16.02
C SER A 239 60.61 -18.73 17.51
#